data_AF-A0A139WF43-F1
#
_entry.id   AF-A0A139WF43-F1
#
_cell.length_a   1.000
_cell.length_b   1.000
_cell.length_c   1.000
_cell.angle_alpha   90.00
_cell.angle_beta   90.00
_cell.angle_gamma   90.00
#
_symmetry.space_group_name_H-M   'P 1'
#
loop_
_entity.id
_entity.type
_entity.pdbx_description
1 polymer ?
#
loop_
_entity_poly.entity_id
_entity_poly.type
_entity_poly.pdbx_seq_one_letter_code
_entity_poly.pdbx_strand_id
1 'polypeptide(L)' 'MSFGKRFIRFCNENVVLIAGVGIIISIHWTWNRLQNIPTLVDPSEKKEMPVILAARYLKRKSVEKYHELTGTEPKEQ' A
#
# COMPACT_ATOMS: atom_id res chain seq x y z
N MET A 1 -12.55 20.34 26.00
CA MET A 1 -11.24 20.42 25.31
C MET A 1 -11.51 20.56 23.81
N SER A 2 -11.07 21.66 23.17
CA SER A 2 -11.33 21.93 21.74
C SER A 2 -10.75 20.85 20.84
N PHE A 3 -11.44 20.53 19.74
CA PHE A 3 -11.04 19.54 18.74
C PHE A 3 -9.60 19.78 18.22
N GLY A 4 -9.23 21.04 17.96
CA GLY A 4 -7.88 21.40 17.50
C GLY A 4 -6.79 21.04 18.52
N LYS A 5 -7.05 21.20 19.82
CA LYS A 5 -6.09 20.80 20.86
C LYS A 5 -5.93 19.29 20.94
N ARG A 6 -6.99 18.52 20.67
CA ARG A 6 -6.93 17.05 20.61
C ARG A 6 -6.16 16.57 19.38
N PHE A 7 -6.37 17.19 18.23
CA PHE A 7 -5.67 16.86 17.00
C PHE A 7 -4.16 17.14 17.09
N ILE A 8 -3.78 18.32 17.60
CA ILE A 8 -2.36 18.67 17.80
C ILE A 8 -1.69 17.69 18.77
N ARG A 9 -2.38 17.33 19.87
CA ARG A 9 -1.86 16.34 20.82
C ARG A 9 -1.68 14.97 20.17
N PHE A 10 -2.66 14.53 19.38
CA PHE A 10 -2.55 13.29 18.62
C PHE A 10 -1.38 13.30 17.64
N CYS A 11 -1.17 14.39 16.89
CA CYS A 11 -0.03 14.51 15.97
C CYS A 11 1.32 14.48 16.70
N ASN A 12 1.41 15.14 17.86
CA ASN A 12 2.65 15.14 18.65
C ASN A 12 2.94 13.76 19.28
N GLU A 13 1.91 13.08 19.78
CA GLU A 13 2.04 11.72 20.35
C GLU A 13 2.39 10.67 19.28
N ASN A 14 2.00 10.91 18.02
CA ASN A 14 2.19 9.97 16.91
C ASN A 14 3.16 10.50 15.83
N VAL A 15 4.06 11.41 16.17
CA VAL A 15 4.91 12.11 15.18
C VAL A 15 5.78 11.15 14.36
N VAL A 16 6.29 10.09 14.99
CA VAL A 16 7.09 9.04 14.34
C VAL A 16 6.25 8.27 13.32
N LEU A 17 5.00 7.99 13.65
CA LEU A 17 4.05 7.30 12.77
C LEU A 17 3.70 8.18 11.57
N ILE A 18 3.43 9.45 11.79
CA ILE A 18 3.11 10.42 10.73
C ILE A 18 4.32 10.60 9.80
N ALA A 19 5.51 10.79 10.36
CA ALA A 19 6.75 10.88 9.58
C ALA A 19 7.02 9.59 8.80
N GLY A 20 6.85 8.43 9.43
CA GLY A 20 7.01 7.12 8.81
C GLY A 20 6.04 6.90 7.65
N VAL A 21 4.76 7.24 7.82
CA VAL A 21 3.77 7.20 6.74
C VAL A 21 4.17 8.11 5.59
N GLY A 22 4.63 9.32 5.87
CA GLY A 22 5.14 10.25 4.85
C GLY A 22 6.29 9.65 4.04
N ILE A 23 7.30 9.09 4.72
CA ILE A 23 8.46 8.43 4.09
C ILE A 23 8.02 7.28 3.20
N ILE A 24 7.13 6.40 3.71
CA ILE A 24 6.62 5.26 2.95
C ILE A 24 5.93 5.77 1.69
N ILE A 25 5.04 6.76 1.77
CA ILE A 25 4.36 7.32 0.60
C ILE A 25 5.37 7.88 -0.41
N SER A 26 6.37 8.62 0.05
CA SER A 26 7.42 9.18 -0.82
C SER A 26 8.20 8.09 -1.56
N ILE A 27 8.61 7.02 -0.89
CA ILE A 27 9.33 5.89 -1.52
C ILE A 27 8.47 5.27 -2.63
N HIS A 28 7.19 5.06 -2.36
CA HIS A 28 6.24 4.48 -3.29
C HIS A 28 6.01 5.37 -4.51
N TRP A 29 5.86 6.68 -4.31
CA TRP A 29 5.72 7.64 -5.39
C TRP A 29 6.99 7.72 -6.25
N THR A 30 8.17 7.77 -5.63
CA THR A 30 9.45 7.79 -6.33
C THR A 30 9.67 6.52 -7.14
N TRP A 31 9.33 5.34 -6.60
CA TRP A 31 9.37 4.08 -7.33
C TRP A 31 8.53 4.14 -8.60
N ASN A 32 7.27 4.57 -8.49
CA ASN A 32 6.40 4.72 -9.66
C ASN A 32 6.94 5.75 -10.66
N ARG A 33 7.55 6.84 -10.19
CA ARG A 33 8.15 7.86 -11.06
C ARG A 33 9.34 7.31 -11.84
N LEU A 34 10.22 6.55 -11.18
CA LEU A 34 11.39 5.91 -11.80
C LEU A 34 10.99 4.95 -12.92
N GLN A 35 9.94 4.15 -12.69
CA GLN A 35 9.39 3.21 -13.68
C GLN A 35 8.81 3.90 -14.95
N ASN A 36 8.59 5.22 -14.90
CA ASN A 36 8.10 6.00 -16.05
C ASN A 36 9.20 6.73 -16.82
N ILE A 37 10.46 6.59 -16.40
CA ILE A 37 11.60 7.18 -17.10
C ILE A 37 12.21 6.09 -18.01
N PRO A 38 12.03 6.16 -19.33
CA PRO A 38 12.48 5.11 -20.26
C PRO A 38 14.01 4.97 -20.29
N THR A 39 14.74 6.01 -19.86
CA THR A 39 16.20 5.99 -19.72
C THR A 39 16.69 5.16 -18.53
N LEU A 40 15.82 4.87 -17.55
CA LEU A 40 16.17 4.17 -16.32
C LEU A 40 15.54 2.78 -16.24
N VAL A 41 14.37 2.59 -16.85
CA VAL A 41 13.68 1.30 -16.91
C VAL A 41 13.11 1.12 -18.31
N ASP A 42 13.46 0.01 -18.96
CA ASP A 42 12.87 -0.33 -20.25
C ASP A 42 11.33 -0.49 -20.08
N PRO A 43 10.51 0.03 -21.02
CA PRO A 43 9.06 -0.08 -20.93
C PRO A 43 8.55 -1.53 -20.80
N SER A 44 9.30 -2.52 -21.31
CA SER A 44 8.97 -3.94 -21.22
C SER A 44 9.28 -4.55 -19.84
N GLU A 45 10.10 -3.90 -19.02
CA GLU A 45 10.53 -4.38 -17.70
C GLU A 45 9.83 -3.65 -16.55
N LYS A 46 8.80 -2.84 -16.84
CA LYS A 46 8.08 -2.09 -15.82
C LYS A 46 7.50 -3.01 -14.75
N LYS A 47 7.90 -2.78 -13.51
CA LYS A 47 7.41 -3.56 -12.34
C LYS A 47 6.29 -2.83 -11.63
N GLU A 48 5.24 -3.58 -11.26
CA GLU A 48 4.17 -3.09 -10.39
C GLU A 48 4.72 -2.62 -9.05
N MET A 49 4.05 -1.65 -8.43
CA MET A 49 4.45 -1.15 -7.12
C MET A 49 4.36 -2.25 -6.06
N PRO A 50 5.36 -2.40 -5.17
CA PRO A 50 5.38 -3.45 -4.15
C PRO A 50 4.13 -3.48 -3.26
N VAL A 51 3.55 -2.31 -2.93
CA VAL A 51 2.31 -2.23 -2.14
C VAL A 51 1.10 -2.77 -2.89
N ILE A 52 1.02 -2.57 -4.21
CA ILE A 52 -0.07 -3.12 -5.04
C ILE A 52 0.05 -4.64 -5.10
N LEU A 53 1.29 -5.15 -5.26
CA LEU A 53 1.57 -6.58 -5.22
C LEU A 53 1.20 -7.19 -3.87
N ALA A 54 1.59 -6.55 -2.76
CA ALA A 54 1.25 -6.99 -1.42
C ALA A 54 -0.28 -6.96 -1.18
N ALA A 55 -0.98 -5.93 -1.62
CA ALA A 55 -2.44 -5.83 -1.52
C ALA A 55 -3.13 -6.94 -2.33
N ARG A 56 -2.67 -7.24 -3.56
CA ARG A 56 -3.15 -8.37 -4.36
C ARG A 56 -2.92 -9.70 -3.65
N TYR A 57 -1.74 -9.89 -3.06
CA TYR A 57 -1.41 -11.11 -2.34
C TYR A 57 -2.29 -11.29 -1.09
N LEU A 58 -2.50 -10.23 -0.31
CA LEU A 58 -3.38 -10.23 0.85
C LEU A 58 -4.84 -10.48 0.45
N LYS A 59 -5.30 -9.86 -0.63
CA LYS A 59 -6.64 -10.09 -1.19
C LYS A 59 -6.79 -11.56 -1.57
N ARG A 60 -5.85 -12.14 -2.31
CA ARG A 60 -5.89 -13.55 -2.70
C ARG A 60 -5.93 -14.46 -1.47
N LYS A 61 -5.08 -14.22 -0.48
CA LYS A 61 -5.04 -15.00 0.77
C LYS A 61 -6.34 -14.88 1.59
N SER A 62 -6.97 -13.71 1.59
CA SER A 62 -8.26 -13.52 2.27
C SER A 62 -9.40 -14.24 1.55
N VAL A 63 -9.37 -14.27 0.21
CA VAL A 63 -10.34 -14.98 -0.63
C VAL A 63 -10.18 -16.49 -0.46
N GLU A 64 -8.95 -17.01 -0.55
CA GLU A 64 -8.63 -18.43 -0.26
C GLU A 64 -9.11 -18.86 1.12
N LYS A 65 -8.85 -18.07 2.16
CA LYS A 65 -9.30 -18.36 3.53
C LYS A 65 -10.82 -18.34 3.65
N TYR A 66 -11.50 -17.46 2.92
CA TYR A 66 -12.96 -17.41 2.89
C TYR A 66 -13.55 -18.63 2.17
N HIS A 67 -12.90 -19.10 1.11
CA HIS A 67 -13.28 -20.33 0.40
C HIS A 67 -13.11 -21.58 1.26
N GLU A 68 -12.00 -21.68 1.99
CA GLU A 68 -11.75 -22.78 2.93
C GLU A 68 -12.83 -22.86 4.03
N LEU A 69 -13.36 -21.71 4.45
CA LEU A 69 -14.42 -21.62 5.47
C LEU A 69 -15.84 -21.83 4.93
N THR A 70 -16.08 -21.63 3.62
CA THR A 70 -17.43 -21.62 3.04
C THR A 70 -17.67 -22.70 1.98
N GLY A 71 -16.66 -23.46 1.57
CA GLY A 71 -16.77 -24.60 0.66
C GLY A 71 -17.23 -24.25 -0.76
N THR A 72 -17.21 -22.98 -1.15
CA THR A 72 -17.59 -22.53 -2.51
C THR A 72 -16.34 -22.39 -3.37
N GLU A 73 -16.33 -22.95 -4.57
CA GLU A 73 -15.18 -22.84 -5.50
C GLU A 73 -15.05 -21.42 -6.07
N PRO A 74 -13.81 -20.96 -6.36
CA PRO A 74 -13.59 -19.64 -6.94
C PRO A 74 -14.22 -19.56 -8.33
N LYS A 75 -15.13 -18.60 -8.52
CA LYS A 75 -15.52 -18.21 -9.87
C LYS A 75 -14.33 -17.52 -10.50
N GLU A 76 -13.70 -18.18 -11.47
CA GLU A 76 -12.68 -17.58 -12.34
C GLU A 76 -13.20 -16.22 -12.84
N GLN A 77 -12.38 -15.18 -12.64
CA GLN A 77 -12.59 -13.85 -13.22
C GLN A 77 -11.88 -13.78 -14.58
#